data_AF-A0A350BZW2-F1
#
_entry.id   AF-A0A350BZW2-F1
#
_cell.length_a   1.000
_cell.length_b   1.000
_cell.length_c   1.000
_cell.angle_alpha   90.00
_cell.angle_beta   90.00
_cell.angle_gamma   90.00
#
_symmetry.space_group_name_H-M   'P 1'
#
loop_
_entity.id
_entity.type
_entity.pdbx_description
1 polymer ?
#
loop_
_entity_poly.entity_id
_entity_poly.type
_entity_poly.pdbx_seq_one_letter_code
_entity_poly.pdbx_strand_id
1 'polypeptide(L)'
;MKVKIPTAIQGLKYNGKARTGVPESKDGSYTVKGNKKTEPGTYKAVVSLTDTDRFTWEDGTTEPKTITWSISTVPAQYRADSSLVRLIPNK
;
A
#
# COMPACT_ATOMS: atom_id res chain seq x y z
N MET A 1 -5.24 21.23 -15.12
CA MET A 1 -3.95 20.49 -15.10
C MET A 1 -4.23 19.00 -15.05
N LYS A 2 -3.41 18.19 -15.73
CA LYS A 2 -3.55 16.73 -15.66
C LYS A 2 -2.79 16.17 -14.44
N VAL A 3 -3.48 15.39 -13.64
CA VAL A 3 -2.97 14.73 -12.44
C VAL A 3 -2.77 13.26 -12.75
N LYS A 4 -1.59 12.74 -12.45
CA LYS A 4 -1.32 11.31 -12.57
C LYS A 4 -2.09 10.53 -11.51
N ILE A 5 -2.71 9.44 -11.93
CA ILE A 5 -3.38 8.51 -11.03
C ILE A 5 -2.27 7.82 -10.22
N PRO A 6 -2.29 7.87 -8.89
CA PRO A 6 -1.27 7.19 -8.11
C PRO A 6 -1.37 5.67 -8.30
N THR A 7 -0.26 4.97 -8.11
CA THR A 7 -0.22 3.52 -8.20
C THR A 7 -0.04 2.91 -6.81
N ALA A 8 -0.67 1.76 -6.57
CA ALA A 8 -0.44 1.00 -5.36
C ALA A 8 1.03 0.56 -5.25
N ILE A 9 1.62 0.74 -4.08
CA ILE A 9 2.93 0.20 -3.72
C ILE A 9 2.80 -1.31 -3.63
N GLN A 10 3.52 -2.00 -4.51
CA GLN A 10 3.57 -3.47 -4.55
C GLN A 10 4.63 -3.99 -3.57
N GLY A 11 4.46 -5.22 -3.11
CA GLY A 11 5.45 -5.90 -2.27
C GLY A 11 5.55 -5.37 -0.84
N LEU A 12 4.50 -4.72 -0.33
CA LEU A 12 4.43 -4.32 1.07
C LEU A 12 4.44 -5.56 1.96
N LYS A 13 5.44 -5.68 2.82
CA LYS A 13 5.57 -6.79 3.77
C LYS A 13 5.16 -6.35 5.16
N TYR A 14 4.33 -7.16 5.82
CA TYR A 14 4.00 -6.97 7.22
C TYR A 14 5.27 -6.98 8.09
N ASN A 15 5.48 -5.90 8.85
CA ASN A 15 6.61 -5.75 9.78
C ASN A 15 6.15 -5.25 11.16
N GLY A 16 4.87 -5.40 11.49
CA GLY A 16 4.28 -4.89 12.74
C GLY A 16 4.07 -3.37 12.78
N LYS A 17 4.29 -2.64 11.67
CA LYS A 17 4.06 -1.19 11.58
C LYS A 17 3.07 -0.85 10.48
N ALA A 18 2.44 0.31 10.58
CA ALA A 18 1.56 0.84 9.55
C ALA A 18 2.30 0.95 8.21
N ARG A 19 1.65 0.48 7.14
CA ARG A 19 2.13 0.56 5.76
C ARG A 19 1.21 1.47 4.97
N THR A 20 1.82 2.23 4.08
CA THR A 20 1.12 3.06 3.10
C THR A 20 1.04 2.30 1.78
N GLY A 21 -0.16 1.90 1.40
CA GLY A 21 -0.49 1.23 0.16
C GLY A 21 -0.51 2.13 -1.06
N VAL A 22 -1.02 3.35 -0.90
CA VAL A 22 -1.14 4.32 -1.98
C VAL A 22 -0.53 5.64 -1.53
N PRO A 23 0.44 6.20 -2.28
CA PRO A 23 1.07 7.45 -1.91
C PRO A 23 0.06 8.59 -1.89
N GLU A 24 0.24 9.51 -0.95
CA GLU A 24 -0.53 10.75 -0.90
C GLU A 24 -0.01 11.72 -1.96
N SER A 25 -0.83 12.70 -2.34
CA SER A 25 -0.40 13.73 -3.28
C SER A 25 0.72 14.57 -2.67
N LYS A 26 1.82 14.72 -3.41
CA LYS A 26 2.94 15.59 -3.00
C LYS A 26 2.57 17.07 -3.08
N ASP A 27 1.77 17.41 -4.09
CA ASP A 27 1.41 18.78 -4.44
C ASP A 27 -0.02 19.14 -4.01
N GLY A 28 -0.71 18.24 -3.28
CA GLY A 28 -2.09 18.45 -2.83
C GLY A 28 -3.16 18.42 -3.94
N SER A 29 -2.84 17.87 -5.11
CA SER A 29 -3.76 17.76 -6.27
C SER A 29 -4.88 16.73 -6.07
N TYR A 30 -4.71 15.82 -5.12
CA TYR A 30 -5.69 14.79 -4.78
C TYR A 30 -5.57 14.34 -3.32
N THR A 31 -6.66 13.78 -2.79
CA THR A 31 -6.73 13.13 -1.49
C THR A 31 -6.84 11.61 -1.67
N VAL A 32 -6.36 10.86 -0.68
CA VAL A 32 -6.48 9.40 -0.66
C VAL A 32 -7.09 8.96 0.65
N LYS A 33 -8.12 8.11 0.58
CA LYS A 33 -8.74 7.44 1.74
C LYS A 33 -8.44 5.95 1.70
N GLY A 34 -8.17 5.34 2.86
CA GLY A 34 -7.91 3.90 2.95
C GLY A 34 -6.55 3.45 2.42
N ASN A 35 -5.57 4.35 2.38
CA ASN A 35 -4.21 4.06 1.92
C ASN A 35 -3.26 3.59 3.03
N LYS A 36 -3.67 3.56 4.30
CA LYS A 36 -2.84 3.15 5.43
C LYS A 36 -3.49 2.01 6.18
N LYS A 37 -2.73 0.93 6.39
CA LYS A 37 -3.14 -0.25 7.18
C LYS A 37 -1.91 -0.93 7.77
N THR A 38 -2.10 -1.58 8.92
CA THR A 38 -1.03 -2.30 9.62
C THR A 38 -1.10 -3.79 9.34
N GLU A 39 -2.31 -4.33 9.30
CA GLU A 39 -2.54 -5.77 9.17
C GLU A 39 -2.26 -6.26 7.74
N PRO A 40 -1.81 -7.51 7.57
CA PRO A 40 -1.74 -8.14 6.26
C PRO A 40 -3.16 -8.32 5.70
N GLY A 41 -3.29 -8.17 4.39
CA GLY A 41 -4.58 -8.27 3.71
C GLY A 41 -4.64 -7.47 2.43
N THR A 42 -5.79 -7.58 1.75
CA THR A 42 -6.11 -6.79 0.55
C THR A 42 -7.03 -5.65 0.94
N TYR A 43 -6.67 -4.44 0.51
CA TYR A 43 -7.36 -3.20 0.84
C TYR A 43 -7.64 -2.40 -0.43
N LYS A 44 -8.63 -1.50 -0.32
CA LYS A 44 -8.99 -0.58 -1.38
C LYS A 44 -8.80 0.84 -0.89
N ALA A 45 -8.03 1.62 -1.64
CA ALA A 45 -7.87 3.04 -1.42
C ALA A 45 -8.68 3.81 -2.47
N VAL A 46 -9.36 4.87 -2.05
CA VAL A 46 -10.12 5.74 -2.94
C VAL A 46 -9.37 7.06 -3.07
N VAL A 47 -9.05 7.43 -4.29
CA VAL A 47 -8.36 8.66 -4.65
C VAL A 47 -9.38 9.63 -5.25
N SER A 48 -9.38 10.87 -4.78
CA SER A 48 -10.30 11.90 -5.25
C SER A 48 -9.53 13.20 -5.48
N LEU A 49 -9.79 13.87 -6.61
CA LEU A 49 -9.21 15.19 -6.88
C LEU A 49 -9.66 16.17 -5.79
N THR A 50 -8.76 17.07 -5.39
CA THR A 50 -9.10 18.11 -4.42
C THR A 50 -9.96 19.21 -5.02
N ASP A 51 -9.79 19.47 -6.31
CA ASP A 51 -10.49 20.51 -7.06
C ASP A 51 -10.73 19.99 -8.48
N THR A 52 -11.96 19.56 -8.77
CA THR A 52 -12.34 18.95 -10.05
C THR A 52 -12.50 19.96 -11.19
N ASP A 53 -12.57 21.25 -10.88
CA ASP A 53 -12.64 22.34 -11.85
C ASP A 53 -11.23 22.68 -12.39
N ARG A 54 -10.20 22.50 -11.56
CA ARG A 54 -8.80 22.79 -11.92
C ARG A 54 -7.99 21.56 -12.31
N PHE A 55 -8.32 20.42 -11.72
CA PHE A 55 -7.60 19.17 -11.95
C PHE A 55 -8.46 18.16 -12.71
N THR A 56 -7.79 17.36 -13.52
CA THR A 56 -8.38 16.25 -14.25
C THR A 56 -7.40 15.11 -14.21
N TRP A 57 -7.87 13.87 -14.13
CA TRP A 57 -6.98 12.73 -14.24
C TRP A 57 -6.29 12.68 -15.60
N GLU A 58 -5.17 11.96 -15.69
CA GLU A 58 -4.47 11.75 -16.95
C GLU A 58 -5.34 11.13 -18.05
N ASP A 59 -6.33 10.33 -17.63
CA ASP A 59 -7.38 9.69 -18.41
C ASP A 59 -8.50 10.65 -18.88
N GLY A 60 -8.48 11.91 -18.43
CA GLY A 60 -9.46 12.92 -18.82
C GLY A 60 -10.74 12.95 -17.96
N THR A 61 -10.88 12.02 -17.01
CA THR A 61 -11.98 11.98 -16.06
C THR A 61 -11.68 12.80 -14.79
N THR A 62 -12.71 13.18 -14.04
CA THR A 62 -12.58 13.80 -12.70
C THR A 62 -13.09 12.89 -11.58
N GLU A 63 -13.66 11.76 -11.95
CA GLU A 63 -14.26 10.79 -11.05
C GLU A 63 -13.23 10.15 -10.10
N PRO A 64 -13.62 9.81 -8.87
CA PRO A 64 -12.73 9.17 -7.92
C PRO A 64 -12.24 7.81 -8.44
N LYS A 65 -10.96 7.51 -8.23
CA LYS A 65 -10.32 6.26 -8.66
C LYS A 65 -10.12 5.33 -7.47
N THR A 66 -10.52 4.07 -7.64
CA THR A 66 -10.29 3.04 -6.61
C THR A 66 -9.05 2.23 -6.97
N ILE A 67 -8.10 2.19 -6.06
CA ILE A 67 -6.84 1.47 -6.20
C ILE A 67 -6.82 0.32 -5.19
N THR A 68 -6.65 -0.89 -5.71
CA THR A 68 -6.47 -2.07 -4.87
C THR A 68 -5.00 -2.23 -4.51
N TRP A 69 -4.71 -2.45 -3.24
CA TRP A 69 -3.35 -2.65 -2.72
C TRP A 69 -3.37 -3.74 -1.66
N SER A 70 -2.23 -4.36 -1.39
CA SER A 70 -2.15 -5.44 -0.41
C SER A 70 -0.88 -5.37 0.42
N ILE A 71 -0.99 -5.89 1.64
CA ILE A 71 0.14 -6.13 2.54
C ILE A 71 0.30 -7.64 2.61
N SER A 72 1.39 -8.14 2.04
CA SER A 72 1.75 -9.55 2.14
C SER A 72 2.11 -9.88 3.59
N THR A 73 1.56 -10.98 4.09
CA THR A 73 2.14 -11.66 5.25
C THR A 73 3.57 -12.04 4.89
N VAL A 74 4.54 -11.76 5.76
CA VAL A 74 5.79 -12.51 5.67
C VAL A 74 5.41 -13.98 5.88
N PRO A 75 5.71 -14.90 4.95
CA PRO A 75 5.53 -16.32 5.23
C PRO A 75 6.35 -16.61 6.49
N ALA A 76 5.82 -17.43 7.40
CA ALA A 76 6.43 -17.77 8.68
C ALA A 76 7.79 -18.50 8.56
N GLN A 77 8.43 -18.50 7.39
CA GLN A 77 9.73 -19.08 7.10
C GLN A 77 10.91 -18.31 7.75
N TYR A 78 10.66 -17.23 8.49
CA TYR A 78 11.69 -16.48 9.22
C TYR A 78 11.44 -16.30 10.73
N ARG A 79 10.38 -16.89 11.30
CA ARG A 79 10.23 -16.94 12.78
C ARG A 79 10.99 -18.12 13.42
N ALA A 80 11.72 -18.89 12.63
CA ALA A 80 12.48 -20.05 13.08
C ALA A 80 14.01 -19.92 12.92
N ASP A 81 14.56 -18.73 12.62
CA ASP A 81 16.02 -18.56 12.46
C ASP A 81 16.56 -17.39 13.27
N SER A 82 16.25 -17.34 14.57
CA SER A 82 16.94 -16.39 15.47
C SER A 82 17.35 -16.96 16.81
N SER A 83 17.14 -18.25 17.08
CA SER A 83 17.75 -19.01 18.20
C SER A 83 17.29 -20.47 18.17
N LEU A 84 18.01 -21.37 17.50
CA LEU A 84 18.28 -22.76 17.92
C LEU A 84 19.10 -23.52 16.85
N VAL A 85 20.32 -23.04 16.56
CA VAL A 85 21.40 -23.99 16.24
C VAL A 85 21.85 -24.58 17.57
N ARG A 86 21.04 -25.49 18.13
CA ARG A 86 21.49 -26.36 19.24
C ARG A 86 20.95 -27.75 18.99
N LEU A 87 21.83 -28.57 18.42
CA LEU A 87 21.97 -30.02 18.60
C LEU A 87 20.66 -30.83 18.66
N ILE A 88 20.41 -31.60 17.61
CA ILE A 88 19.92 -32.97 17.80
C ILE A 88 21.00 -33.91 17.22
N PRO A 89 21.70 -34.70 18.04
CA PRO A 89 22.52 -35.81 17.56
C PRO A 89 21.60 -36.99 17.19
N ASN A 90 22.02 -37.82 16.25
CA ASN A 90 21.74 -39.28 16.09
C ASN A 90 21.92 -39.64 14.60
N LYS A 91 22.69 -40.65 14.22
CA LYS A 91 23.01 -41.93 14.84
C LYS A 91 24.42 -42.37 14.45
#